data_AF-A0A536B1Y8-F1
#
_entry.id   AF-A0A536B1Y8-F1
#
_cell.length_a   1.000
_cell.length_b   1.000
_cell.length_c   1.000
_cell.angle_alpha   90.00
_cell.angle_beta   90.00
_cell.angle_gamma   90.00
#
_symmetry.space_group_name_H-M   'P 1'
#
loop_
_entity.id
_entity.type
_entity.pdbx_description
1 polymer ?
#
loop_
_entity_poly.entity_id
_entity_poly.type
_entity_poly.pdbx_seq_one_letter_code
_entity_poly.pdbx_strand_id
1 'polypeptide(L)'
;PESVRVHVDPDTAQIAIFGRRRVVEAVQDSSTEIGLDDARQLGAASLGDMIDVPLPTEDFARLAAQISKQVVFQRLRDAEKDQELRDVLEHKGEMVSGIVERVAERPDGHTVYLELGKAEGVLPPEEQIPDESVR
;
A
#
# COMPACT_ATOMS: atom_id res chain seq x y z
N PRO A 1 -5.36 11.55 20.39
CA PRO A 1 -4.39 11.19 19.33
C PRO A 1 -2.97 11.35 19.87
N GLU A 2 -2.32 10.23 20.21
CA GLU A 2 -0.90 10.20 20.56
C GLU A 2 -0.09 10.76 19.38
N SER A 3 0.57 11.89 19.59
CA SER A 3 1.46 12.47 18.58
C SER A 3 2.77 11.69 18.56
N VAL A 4 2.80 10.59 17.79
CA VAL A 4 4.00 9.82 17.48
C VAL A 4 4.69 10.46 16.28
N ARG A 5 6.01 10.68 16.39
CA ARG A 5 6.87 11.09 15.27
C ARG A 5 7.73 9.91 14.84
N VAL A 6 7.86 9.75 13.53
CA VAL A 6 8.70 8.73 12.92
C VAL A 6 9.74 9.44 12.06
N HIS A 7 11.00 9.11 12.28
CA HIS A 7 12.12 9.55 11.46
C HIS A 7 12.67 8.35 10.70
N VAL A 8 12.89 8.51 9.40
CA VAL A 8 13.46 7.48 8.53
C VAL A 8 14.70 8.06 7.88
N ASP A 9 15.84 7.42 8.11
CA ASP A 9 17.08 7.76 7.43
C ASP A 9 17.03 7.22 5.97
N PRO A 10 17.17 8.07 4.95
CA PRO A 10 16.99 7.67 3.55
C PRO A 10 18.12 6.78 3.02
N ASP A 11 19.31 6.83 3.63
CA ASP A 11 20.50 6.11 3.16
C ASP A 11 20.62 4.74 3.83
N THR A 12 20.31 4.67 5.12
CA THR A 12 20.44 3.46 5.93
C THR A 12 19.12 2.73 6.18
N ALA A 13 17.99 3.36 5.83
CA ALA A 13 16.64 2.90 6.14
C ALA A 13 16.38 2.68 7.64
N GLN A 14 17.18 3.27 8.52
CA GLN A 14 16.97 3.19 9.97
C GLN A 14 15.75 4.00 10.37
N ILE A 15 14.89 3.37 11.18
CA ILE A 15 13.65 3.97 11.68
C ILE A 15 13.82 4.30 13.16
N ALA A 16 13.62 5.56 13.51
CA ALA A 16 13.55 6.04 14.89
C ALA A 16 12.14 6.55 15.19
N ILE A 17 11.57 6.12 16.31
CA ILE A 17 10.20 6.46 16.70
C ILE A 17 10.25 7.22 18.01
N PHE A 18 9.47 8.29 18.09
CA PHE A 18 9.39 9.14 19.26
C PHE A 18 7.94 9.37 19.67
N GLY A 19 7.65 9.22 20.96
CA GLY A 19 6.38 9.60 21.56
C GLY A 19 6.48 10.98 22.18
N ARG A 20 5.55 11.89 21.86
CA ARG A 20 5.54 13.23 22.46
C ARG A 20 4.95 13.16 23.88
N ARG A 21 5.73 13.53 24.89
CA ARG A 21 5.31 13.53 26.30
C ARG A 21 5.44 14.90 26.94
N ARG A 22 4.55 15.20 27.88
CA ARG A 22 4.59 16.42 28.70
C ARG A 22 5.49 16.22 29.91
N VAL A 23 6.36 17.19 30.17
CA VAL A 23 7.22 17.20 31.36
C VAL A 23 6.39 17.64 32.56
N VAL A 24 6.29 16.77 33.57
CA VAL A 24 5.53 17.00 34.80
C VAL A 24 6.38 16.70 36.03
N GLU A 25 5.96 17.20 37.18
CA GLU A 25 6.64 16.92 38.45
C GLU A 25 6.26 15.54 39.01
N ALA A 26 4.97 15.21 38.98
CA ALA A 26 4.45 13.91 39.38
C ALA A 26 3.71 13.26 38.20
N VAL A 27 4.24 12.15 37.70
CA VAL A 27 3.67 11.41 36.56
C VAL A 27 2.38 10.71 37.00
N GLN A 28 1.28 11.00 36.32
CA GLN A 28 0.01 10.30 36.49
C GLN A 28 -0.24 9.32 35.34
N ASP A 29 0.16 9.69 34.13
CA ASP A 29 0.03 8.88 32.93
C ASP A 29 1.37 8.75 32.19
N SER A 30 2.04 7.62 32.35
CA SER A 30 3.35 7.36 31.72
C SER A 30 3.30 7.26 30.19
N SER A 31 2.11 7.16 29.58
CA SER A 31 1.98 7.16 28.11
C SER A 31 2.12 8.57 27.53
N THR A 32 1.63 9.60 28.25
CA THR A 32 1.60 11.00 27.79
C THR A 32 2.49 11.94 28.60
N GLU A 33 3.04 11.49 29.72
CA GLU A 33 3.81 12.30 30.66
C GLU A 33 5.19 11.68 30.95
N ILE A 34 6.13 12.55 31.34
CA ILE A 34 7.49 12.19 31.75
C ILE A 34 7.93 13.08 32.91
N GLY A 35 8.62 12.50 33.89
CA GLY A 35 9.16 13.26 35.02
C GLY A 35 10.24 14.25 34.58
N LEU A 36 10.39 15.36 35.32
CA LEU A 36 11.42 16.37 35.03
C LEU A 36 12.84 15.80 35.00
N ASP A 37 13.16 14.87 35.91
CA ASP A 37 14.50 14.28 35.99
C ASP A 37 14.80 13.37 34.80
N ASP A 38 13.83 12.54 34.38
CA ASP A 38 13.96 11.69 33.18
C ASP A 38 14.01 12.53 31.91
N ALA A 39 13.19 13.58 31.83
CA ALA A 39 13.19 14.52 30.71
C ALA A 39 14.55 15.20 30.54
N ARG A 40 15.23 15.52 31.64
CA ARG A 40 16.57 16.14 31.63
C ARG A 40 17.68 15.21 31.17
N GLN A 41 17.51 13.89 31.27
CA GLN A 41 18.46 12.92 30.72
C GLN A 41 18.44 12.90 29.19
N LEU A 42 17.31 13.26 28.58
CA LEU A 42 17.14 13.33 27.13
C LEU A 42 17.59 14.68 26.53
N GLY A 43 17.74 15.72 27.37
CA GLY A 43 18.19 17.03 26.94
C GLY A 43 17.75 18.16 27.88
N ALA A 44 17.88 19.41 27.43
CA ALA A 44 17.37 20.54 28.20
C ALA A 44 15.83 20.53 28.20
N ALA A 45 15.22 20.38 29.39
CA ALA A 45 13.77 20.31 29.57
C ALA A 45 13.32 21.07 30.83
N SER A 46 12.16 21.72 30.72
CA SER A 46 11.48 22.47 31.79
C SER A 46 10.09 21.89 32.05
N LEU A 47 9.54 22.14 33.25
CA LEU A 47 8.17 21.74 33.58
C LEU A 47 7.17 22.38 32.61
N GLY A 48 6.24 21.56 32.09
CA GLY A 48 5.25 21.97 31.10
C GLY A 48 5.69 21.82 29.64
N ASP A 49 6.98 21.55 29.37
CA ASP A 49 7.47 21.34 28.01
C ASP A 49 6.89 20.06 27.39
N MET A 50 6.81 20.02 26.07
CA MET A 50 6.47 18.82 25.31
C MET A 50 7.72 18.31 24.60
N ILE A 51 8.27 17.19 25.07
CA ILE A 51 9.50 16.60 24.54
C ILE A 51 9.22 15.29 23.80
N ASP A 52 10.13 14.92 22.90
CA ASP A 52 10.08 13.68 22.14
C ASP A 52 10.89 12.61 22.87
N VAL A 53 10.22 11.54 23.30
CA VAL A 53 10.82 10.42 24.04
C VAL A 53 11.01 9.24 23.10
N PRO A 54 12.23 8.67 22.96
CA PRO A 54 12.47 7.50 22.12
C PRO A 54 11.60 6.31 22.54
N LEU A 55 10.96 5.66 21.57
CA LEU A 55 10.17 4.45 21.79
C LEU A 55 10.92 3.22 21.22
N PRO A 56 10.76 2.02 21.82
CA PRO A 56 11.33 0.79 21.28
C PRO A 56 10.87 0.55 19.85
N THR A 57 11.82 0.29 18.95
CA THR A 57 11.54 0.19 17.50
C THR A 57 11.52 -1.23 16.97
N GLU A 58 12.00 -2.25 17.70
CA GLU A 58 12.21 -3.60 17.14
C GLU A 58 10.94 -4.26 16.61
N ASP A 59 9.87 -4.28 17.41
CA ASP A 59 8.60 -4.87 17.01
C ASP A 59 7.89 -4.06 15.92
N PHE A 60 8.03 -2.74 15.95
CA PHE A 60 7.49 -1.86 14.93
C PHE A 60 8.26 -1.98 13.61
N ALA A 61 9.59 -2.09 13.65
CA ALA A 61 10.44 -2.20 12.46
C ALA A 61 10.10 -3.45 11.65
N ARG A 62 9.83 -4.58 12.33
CA ARG A 62 9.39 -5.83 11.68
C ARG A 62 8.03 -5.65 10.99
N LEU A 63 7.04 -5.09 11.70
CA LEU A 63 5.71 -4.85 11.16
C LEU A 63 5.75 -3.84 10.00
N ALA A 64 6.51 -2.76 10.16
CA ALA A 64 6.71 -1.73 9.16
C ALA A 64 7.38 -2.30 7.90
N ALA A 65 8.39 -3.16 8.03
CA ALA A 65 9.02 -3.82 6.88
C ALA A 65 8.00 -4.67 6.09
N GLN A 66 7.14 -5.41 6.78
CA GLN A 66 6.11 -6.22 6.14
C GLN A 66 5.06 -5.36 5.43
N ILE A 67 4.57 -4.30 6.07
CA ILE A 67 3.62 -3.36 5.47
C ILE A 67 4.26 -2.64 4.29
N SER A 68 5.50 -2.17 4.42
CA SER A 68 6.26 -1.53 3.34
C SER A 68 6.36 -2.43 2.13
N LYS A 69 6.69 -3.72 2.31
CA LYS A 69 6.69 -4.71 1.22
C LYS A 69 5.32 -4.74 0.54
N GLN A 70 4.24 -4.85 1.31
CA GLN A 70 2.89 -4.88 0.76
C GLN A 70 2.55 -3.60 -0.02
N VAL A 71 2.90 -2.42 0.51
CA VAL A 71 2.65 -1.13 -0.16
C VAL A 71 3.45 -1.04 -1.46
N VAL A 72 4.72 -1.47 -1.47
CA VAL A 72 5.55 -1.50 -2.69
C VAL A 72 4.95 -2.43 -3.73
N PHE A 73 4.55 -3.65 -3.36
CA PHE A 73 3.89 -4.58 -4.28
C PHE A 73 2.56 -4.03 -4.79
N GLN A 74 1.80 -3.33 -3.95
CA GLN A 74 0.56 -2.70 -4.37
C GLN A 74 0.84 -1.60 -5.39
N ARG A 75 1.81 -0.72 -5.14
CA ARG A 75 2.21 0.35 -6.06
C ARG A 75 2.73 -0.19 -7.39
N LEU A 76 3.46 -1.31 -7.37
CA LEU A 76 3.92 -1.99 -8.57
C LEU A 76 2.74 -2.49 -9.41
N ARG A 77 1.80 -3.21 -8.78
CA ARG A 77 0.59 -3.70 -9.45
C ARG A 77 -0.27 -2.58 -10.00
N ASP A 78 -0.41 -1.47 -9.25
CA ASP A 78 -1.16 -0.31 -9.71
C ASP A 78 -0.49 0.32 -10.94
N ALA A 79 0.85 0.42 -10.94
CA ALA A 79 1.60 0.93 -12.08
C ALA A 79 1.53 0.01 -13.32
N GLU A 80 1.53 -1.31 -13.11
CA GLU A 80 1.32 -2.31 -14.16
C GLU A 80 -0.07 -2.16 -14.78
N LYS A 81 -1.12 -2.06 -13.96
CA LYS A 81 -2.50 -1.82 -14.42
C LYS A 81 -2.65 -0.52 -15.20
N ASP A 82 -2.03 0.56 -14.71
CA ASP A 82 -2.04 1.85 -15.40
C ASP A 82 -1.32 1.78 -16.75
N GLN A 83 -0.29 0.94 -16.86
CA GLN A 83 0.38 0.69 -18.14
C GLN A 83 -0.50 -0.13 -19.08
N GLU A 84 -1.08 -1.22 -18.61
CA GLU A 84 -1.99 -2.07 -19.38
C GLU A 84 -3.18 -1.29 -19.92
N LEU A 85 -3.82 -0.45 -19.09
CA LEU A 85 -4.93 0.41 -19.52
C LEU A 85 -4.51 1.38 -20.63
N ARG A 86 -3.30 1.95 -20.54
CA ARG A 86 -2.77 2.85 -21.58
C ARG A 86 -2.58 2.10 -22.89
N ASP A 87 -1.99 0.91 -22.85
CA ASP A 87 -1.78 0.07 -24.02
C ASP A 87 -3.14 -0.27 -24.68
N VAL A 88 -4.18 -0.61 -23.91
CA VAL A 88 -5.54 -0.87 -24.43
C VAL A 88 -6.16 0.38 -25.08
N LEU A 89 -6.01 1.55 -24.46
CA LEU A 89 -6.55 2.81 -24.98
C LEU A 89 -5.88 3.23 -26.29
N GLU A 90 -4.60 2.92 -26.46
CA GLU A 90 -3.85 3.22 -27.69
C GLU A 90 -4.41 2.44 -28.90
N HIS A 91 -4.82 1.18 -28.70
CA HIS A 91 -5.33 0.31 -29.77
C HIS A 91 -6.86 0.40 -29.96
N LYS A 92 -7.51 1.41 -29.39
CA LYS A 92 -8.97 1.53 -29.47
C LYS A 92 -9.44 1.74 -30.91
N GLY A 93 -10.25 0.80 -31.41
CA GLY A 93 -10.82 0.84 -32.76
C GLY A 93 -9.96 0.13 -33.80
N GLU A 94 -8.86 -0.49 -33.38
CA GLU A 94 -8.05 -1.35 -34.22
C GLU A 94 -8.51 -2.81 -34.13
N MET A 95 -8.30 -3.57 -35.21
CA MET A 95 -8.50 -5.02 -35.19
C MET A 95 -7.24 -5.68 -34.61
N VAL A 96 -7.39 -6.36 -33.48
CA VAL A 96 -6.32 -7.09 -32.80
C VAL A 96 -6.65 -8.58 -32.77
N SER A 97 -5.61 -9.42 -32.85
CA SER A 97 -5.74 -10.87 -32.67
C SER A 97 -5.47 -11.23 -31.20
N GLY A 98 -6.32 -12.09 -30.63
CA GLY A 98 -6.15 -12.64 -29.28
C GLY A 98 -6.10 -14.16 -29.27
N ILE A 99 -5.64 -14.72 -28.17
CA ILE A 99 -5.68 -16.17 -27.92
C ILE A 99 -6.86 -16.46 -26.98
N VAL A 100 -7.66 -17.48 -27.27
CA VAL A 100 -8.71 -17.91 -26.35
C VAL A 100 -8.08 -18.57 -25.14
N GLU A 101 -8.30 -17.99 -23.96
CA GLU A 101 -7.84 -18.56 -22.70
C GLU A 101 -8.92 -19.47 -22.10
N ARG A 102 -10.17 -19.02 -22.13
CA ARG A 102 -11.29 -19.75 -21.51
C ARG A 102 -12.61 -19.44 -22.18
N VAL A 103 -13.43 -20.46 -22.36
CA VAL A 103 -14.85 -20.32 -22.73
C VAL A 103 -15.71 -20.69 -21.52
N ALA A 104 -16.55 -19.77 -21.07
CA ALA A 104 -17.47 -19.99 -19.95
C ALA A 104 -18.89 -20.16 -20.48
N GLU A 105 -19.47 -21.35 -20.27
CA GLU A 105 -20.86 -21.64 -20.62
C GLU A 105 -21.84 -20.94 -19.65
N ARG A 106 -22.90 -20.36 -20.21
CA ARG A 106 -24.01 -19.73 -19.48
C ARG A 106 -25.34 -20.20 -20.11
N PRO A 107 -26.47 -20.12 -19.39
CA PRO A 107 -27.77 -20.54 -19.91
C PRO A 107 -28.22 -19.78 -21.17
N ASP A 108 -27.69 -18.58 -21.37
CA ASP A 108 -28.00 -17.61 -22.42
C ASP A 108 -26.92 -17.53 -23.52
N GLY A 109 -25.88 -18.37 -23.47
CA GLY A 109 -24.79 -18.38 -24.45
C GLY A 109 -23.44 -18.72 -23.82
N HIS A 110 -22.33 -18.44 -24.51
CA HIS A 110 -20.99 -18.62 -23.93
C HIS A 110 -20.20 -17.30 -23.97
N THR A 111 -19.48 -17.01 -22.89
CA THR A 111 -18.57 -15.86 -22.81
C THR A 111 -17.14 -16.32 -23.06
N VAL A 112 -16.46 -15.69 -23.99
CA VAL A 112 -15.07 -16.02 -24.33
C VAL A 112 -14.13 -15.03 -23.64
N TYR A 113 -13.14 -15.55 -22.93
CA TYR A 113 -12.04 -14.81 -22.33
C TYR A 113 -10.82 -14.95 -23.22
N LEU A 114 -10.22 -13.81 -23.57
CA LEU A 114 -9.14 -13.68 -24.55
C LEU A 114 -7.90 -13.10 -23.88
N GLU A 115 -6.74 -13.68 -24.16
CA GLU A 115 -5.44 -13.06 -23.91
C GLU A 115 -5.07 -12.17 -25.10
N LEU A 116 -4.93 -10.87 -24.86
CA LEU A 116 -4.55 -9.83 -25.82
C LEU A 116 -3.12 -9.35 -25.54
N GLY A 117 -2.20 -10.29 -25.32
CA GLY A 117 -0.81 -10.02 -24.97
C GLY A 117 -0.64 -9.56 -23.52
N LYS A 118 -0.67 -8.26 -23.27
CA LYS A 118 -0.57 -7.71 -21.89
C LYS A 118 -1.91 -7.44 -21.24
N ALA A 119 -2.99 -7.50 -22.02
CA ALA A 119 -4.34 -7.21 -21.56
C ALA A 119 -5.25 -8.43 -21.67
N GLU A 120 -6.30 -8.44 -20.87
CA GLU A 120 -7.39 -9.42 -20.95
C GLU A 120 -8.59 -8.84 -21.71
N GLY A 121 -9.20 -9.66 -22.56
CA GLY A 121 -10.42 -9.35 -23.30
C GLY A 121 -11.57 -10.24 -22.88
N VAL A 122 -12.80 -9.70 -22.92
CA VAL A 122 -14.03 -10.46 -22.73
C VAL A 122 -14.92 -10.24 -23.93
N LEU A 123 -15.32 -11.33 -24.59
CA LEU A 123 -16.22 -11.31 -25.73
C LEU A 123 -17.56 -11.97 -25.32
N PRO A 124 -18.60 -11.17 -25.01
CA PRO A 124 -19.91 -11.68 -24.63
C PRO A 124 -20.65 -12.30 -25.84
N PRO A 125 -21.67 -13.15 -25.62
CA PRO A 125 -22.40 -13.85 -26.69
C PRO A 125 -22.99 -12.90 -27.75
N GLU A 126 -23.41 -11.72 -27.33
CA GLU A 126 -24.04 -10.69 -28.17
C GLU A 126 -23.06 -9.96 -29.11
N GLU A 127 -21.76 -10.02 -28.82
CA GLU A 127 -20.68 -9.46 -29.65
C GLU A 127 -19.99 -10.53 -30.51
N GLN A 128 -20.41 -11.80 -30.39
CA GLN A 128 -19.89 -12.92 -31.18
C GLN A 128 -20.65 -13.08 -32.50
N ILE A 129 -19.98 -13.65 -33.49
CA ILE A 129 -20.64 -14.04 -34.73
C ILE A 129 -21.52 -15.27 -34.42
N PRO A 130 -22.83 -15.22 -34.73
CA PRO A 130 -23.70 -16.38 -34.56
C PRO A 130 -23.18 -17.62 -35.28
N ASP A 131 -23.29 -18.78 -34.63
CA ASP A 131 -22.88 -20.10 -35.14
C ASP A 131 -21.35 -20.32 -35.31
N GLU A 132 -20.51 -19.36 -34.91
CA GLU A 132 -19.06 -19.55 -34.85
C GLU A 132 -18.65 -20.36 -33.59
N SER A 133 -17.84 -21.40 -33.77
CA SER A 133 -17.28 -22.17 -32.65
C SER A 133 -15.84 -21.74 -32.40
N VAL A 134 -15.66 -20.89 -31.39
CA VAL A 134 -14.33 -20.51 -30.89
C VAL A 134 -13.82 -21.60 -29.93
N ARG A 135 -12.57 -22.05 -30.08
CA ARG A 135 -11.96 -23.13 -29.28
C ARG A 135 -10.53 -22.79 -28.89
#